data_AF-A0A4U3B7A0-F1
#
_entry.id   AF-A0A4U3B7A0-F1
#
_cell.length_a   1.000
_cell.length_b   1.000
_cell.length_c   1.000
_cell.angle_alpha   90.00
_cell.angle_beta   90.00
_cell.angle_gamma   90.00
#
_symmetry.space_group_name_H-M   'P 1'
#
loop_
_entity.id
_entity.type
_entity.pdbx_description
1 polymer ?
#
loop_
_entity_poly.entity_id
_entity_poly.type
_entity_poly.pdbx_seq_one_letter_code
_entity_poly.pdbx_strand_id
1 'polypeptide(L)' 'MGENKIINDFNEYSIWLNTLKGMKEELWVAPISEGKWTVSEIISHIMNWDDYLLRETLSSVRNGQGMEFPD' A
#
# COMPACT_ATOMS: atom_id res chain seq x y z
N MET A 1 5.78 -14.34 16.94
CA MET A 1 6.04 -13.68 15.64
C MET A 1 7.07 -12.61 15.91
N GLY A 2 8.32 -12.81 15.47
CA GLY A 2 9.39 -11.83 15.69
C GLY A 2 9.31 -10.70 14.67
N GLU A 3 9.78 -9.51 15.05
CA GLU A 3 9.81 -8.27 14.25
C GLU A 3 10.35 -8.50 12.81
N ASN A 4 11.31 -9.42 12.65
CA ASN A 4 11.87 -9.80 11.36
C ASN A 4 10.85 -10.41 10.39
N LYS A 5 9.80 -11.10 10.87
CA LYS A 5 8.80 -11.69 9.97
C LYS A 5 8.01 -10.61 9.24
N ILE A 6 7.57 -9.58 9.96
CA ILE A 6 6.73 -8.52 9.39
C ILE A 6 7.51 -7.73 8.33
N ILE A 7 8.75 -7.37 8.63
CA ILE A 7 9.62 -6.67 7.68
C ILE A 7 9.87 -7.53 6.44
N ASN A 8 10.09 -8.84 6.61
CA ASN A 8 10.26 -9.75 5.48
C ASN A 8 9.00 -9.87 4.63
N ASP A 9 7.82 -9.97 5.24
CA ASP A 9 6.54 -10.04 4.52
C ASP A 9 6.33 -8.76 3.65
N PHE A 10 6.67 -7.57 4.17
CA PHE A 10 6.61 -6.32 3.38
C PHE A 10 7.63 -6.27 2.25
N ASN A 11 8.82 -6.84 2.46
CA ASN A 11 9.82 -6.97 1.41
C ASN A 11 9.33 -7.92 0.30
N GLU A 12 8.72 -9.05 0.65
CA GLU A 12 8.13 -9.98 -0.32
C GLU A 12 7.00 -9.33 -1.13
N TYR A 13 6.15 -8.53 -0.48
CA TYR A 13 5.12 -7.74 -1.18
C TYR A 13 5.76 -6.77 -2.20
N SER A 14 6.82 -6.06 -1.80
CA SER A 14 7.53 -5.13 -2.69
C SER A 14 8.16 -5.85 -3.90
N ILE A 15 8.67 -7.08 -3.70
CA ILE A 15 9.17 -7.92 -4.80
C ILE A 15 8.01 -8.31 -5.73
N TRP A 16 6.88 -8.73 -5.17
CA TRP A 16 5.70 -9.11 -5.95
C TRP A 16 5.17 -7.98 -6.81
N LEU A 17 5.18 -6.72 -6.34
CA LEU A 17 4.76 -5.55 -7.14
C LEU A 17 5.51 -5.43 -8.48
N ASN A 18 6.76 -5.89 -8.57
CA ASN A 18 7.51 -5.87 -9.83
C ASN A 18 6.89 -6.79 -10.89
N THR A 19 6.18 -7.85 -10.49
CA THR A 19 5.49 -8.74 -11.42
C THR A 19 4.33 -8.04 -12.14
N LEU A 20 3.74 -7.01 -11.51
CA LEU A 20 2.64 -6.25 -12.09
C LEU A 20 3.08 -5.39 -13.28
N LYS A 21 4.38 -5.08 -13.44
CA LYS A 21 4.90 -4.37 -14.62
C LYS A 21 4.69 -5.14 -15.93
N GLY A 22 4.55 -6.47 -15.85
CA GLY A 22 4.22 -7.32 -16.99
C GLY A 22 2.72 -7.56 -17.18
N MET A 23 1.88 -6.99 -16.32
CA MET A 23 0.43 -7.09 -16.46
C MET A 23 -0.02 -6.34 -17.71
N LYS A 24 -1.02 -6.90 -18.40
CA LYS A 24 -1.65 -6.23 -19.53
C LYS A 24 -2.40 -4.99 -19.05
N GLU A 25 -2.28 -3.89 -19.78
CA GLU A 25 -2.92 -2.63 -19.43
C GLU A 25 -4.44 -2.78 -19.27
N GLU A 26 -5.08 -3.62 -20.09
CA GLU A 26 -6.53 -3.84 -19.99
C GLU A 26 -6.94 -4.49 -18.66
N LEU A 27 -6.06 -5.29 -18.04
CA LEU A 27 -6.30 -5.87 -16.72
C LEU A 27 -5.92 -4.91 -15.60
N TRP A 28 -4.94 -4.03 -15.84
CA TRP A 28 -4.48 -3.03 -14.88
C TRP A 28 -5.57 -2.01 -14.54
N VAL A 29 -6.33 -1.59 -15.57
CA VAL A 29 -7.39 -0.58 -15.45
C VAL A 29 -8.79 -1.16 -15.39
N ALA A 30 -8.95 -2.49 -15.44
CA ALA A 30 -10.25 -3.13 -15.28
C ALA A 30 -10.59 -3.34 -13.80
N PRO A 31 -11.85 -3.11 -13.38
CA PRO A 31 -12.35 -3.51 -12.07
C PRO A 31 -12.11 -5.00 -11.81
N ILE A 32 -11.65 -5.36 -10.61
CA ILE A 32 -11.45 -6.79 -10.25
C ILE A 32 -12.78 -7.55 -10.15
N SER A 33 -13.88 -6.82 -9.98
CA SER A 33 -15.26 -7.32 -9.97
C SER A 33 -16.22 -6.13 -10.11
N GLU A 34 -17.51 -6.42 -10.31
CA GLU A 34 -18.55 -5.38 -10.39
C GLU A 34 -18.58 -4.54 -9.11
N GLY A 35 -18.48 -3.22 -9.27
CA GLY A 35 -18.46 -2.27 -8.15
C GLY A 35 -17.21 -2.32 -7.28
N LYS A 36 -16.13 -2.97 -7.73
CA LYS A 36 -14.83 -3.00 -7.04
C LYS A 36 -13.79 -2.18 -7.78
N TRP A 37 -12.72 -1.84 -7.06
CA TRP A 37 -11.58 -1.12 -7.62
C TRP A 37 -10.85 -1.91 -8.70
N THR A 38 -10.13 -1.19 -9.55
CA THR A 38 -9.12 -1.74 -10.45
C THR A 38 -7.87 -2.15 -9.68
N VAL A 39 -6.97 -2.89 -10.33
CA VAL A 39 -5.65 -3.16 -9.75
C VAL A 39 -4.89 -1.84 -9.54
N SER A 40 -4.96 -0.92 -10.49
CA SER A 40 -4.30 0.38 -10.38
C SER A 40 -4.78 1.20 -9.17
N GLU A 41 -6.08 1.26 -8.92
CA GLU A 41 -6.68 1.97 -7.79
C GLU A 41 -6.26 1.34 -6.45
N ILE A 42 -6.24 0.00 -6.36
CA ILE A 42 -5.79 -0.71 -5.15
C ILE A 42 -4.32 -0.37 -4.84
N ILE A 43 -3.44 -0.48 -5.84
CA ILE A 43 -2.01 -0.20 -5.64
C ILE A 43 -1.79 1.28 -5.30
N SER A 44 -2.46 2.20 -6.01
CA SER A 44 -2.38 3.63 -5.70
C SER A 44 -2.86 3.96 -4.28
N HIS A 45 -3.92 3.31 -3.81
CA HIS A 45 -4.42 3.52 -2.45
C HIS A 45 -3.41 3.05 -1.39
N ILE A 46 -2.82 1.86 -1.56
CA ILE A 46 -1.78 1.34 -0.66
C ILE A 46 -0.55 2.26 -0.67
N MET A 47 -0.11 2.70 -1.85
CA MET A 47 1.02 3.63 -1.97
C MET A 47 0.75 4.96 -1.24
N ASN A 48 -0.47 5.49 -1.34
CA ASN A 48 -0.83 6.72 -0.66
C ASN A 48 -0.87 6.55 0.87
N TRP A 49 -1.31 5.38 1.35
CA TRP A 49 -1.22 5.02 2.76
C TRP A 49 0.22 4.96 3.26
N ASP A 50 1.12 4.31 2.51
CA ASP A 50 2.54 4.24 2.87
C ASP A 50 3.16 5.65 2.94
N ASP A 51 2.87 6.51 1.97
CA ASP A 51 3.37 7.89 1.94
C ASP A 51 2.83 8.71 3.13
N TYR A 52 1.53 8.62 3.41
CA TYR A 52 0.91 9.32 4.54
C TYR A 52 1.43 8.83 5.90
N LEU A 53 1.62 7.52 6.06
CA LEU A 53 2.20 6.95 7.27
C LEU A 53 3.61 7.49 7.51
N LEU A 54 4.44 7.52 6.47
CA LEU A 54 5.82 7.97 6.56
C LEU A 54 5.94 9.48 6.83
N ARG A 55 5.11 10.31 6.17
CA ARG A 55 5.21 11.77 6.26
C ARG A 55 4.52 12.34 7.48
N GLU A 56 3.29 11.92 7.72
CA GLU A 56 2.41 12.56 8.70
C GLU A 56 2.36 11.72 9.98
N THR A 57 1.99 10.44 9.85
CA THR A 57 1.63 9.62 11.01
C THR A 57 2.83 9.34 11.91
N LEU A 58 3.96 8.88 11.36
CA LEU A 58 5.15 8.58 12.15
C LEU A 58 5.73 9.84 12.81
N SER A 59 5.67 10.98 12.12
CA SER A 59 6.10 12.28 12.67
C SER A 59 5.21 12.69 13.84
N SER A 60 3.88 12.64 13.65
CA SER A 60 2.88 12.96 14.69
C SER A 60 3.04 12.06 15.92
N VAL A 61 3.16 10.75 15.73
CA VAL A 61 3.36 9.78 16.82
C VAL A 61 4.67 10.06 17.56
N ARG A 62 5.76 10.33 16.85
CA ARG A 62 7.06 10.67 17.45
C ARG A 62 6.99 11.94 18.30
N ASN A 63 6.11 12.88 17.94
CA ASN A 63 5.89 14.12 18.68
C ASN A 63 4.83 13.99 19.79
N GLY A 64 4.29 12.78 20.03
CA GLY A 64 3.28 12.51 21.05
C GLY A 64 1.88 13.04 20.71
N GLN A 65 1.62 13.40 19.45
CA GLN A 65 0.36 13.97 18.98
C GLN A 65 -0.69 12.89 18.62
N GLY A 66 -0.30 11.61 18.63
CA GLY A 66 -1.19 10.50 18.28
C GLY A 66 -1.20 10.21 16.77
N MET A 67 -2.21 9.46 16.34
CA MET A 67 -2.35 8.97 14.98
C MET A 67 -3.75 9.30 14.49
N GLU A 68 -3.83 10.01 13.35
CA GLU A 68 -5.08 10.33 12.67
C GLU A 68 -5.02 9.77 11.25
N PHE A 69 -6.07 9.08 10.85
CA PHE A 69 -6.19 8.44 9.55
C PHE A 69 -7.20 9.22 8.70
N PRO A 70 -6.87 9.55 7.43
CA PRO A 70 -7.82 10.18 6.52
C PRO A 70 -9.02 9.27 6.26
N ASP A 71 -10.19 9.90 6.09
CA ASP A 71 -11.45 9.26 5.68
C ASP A 71 -11.40 8.67 4.26
#